data_AF-X6KS56-F1
#
_entry.id   AF-X6KS56-F1
#
_cell.length_a   1.000
_cell.length_b   1.000
_cell.length_c   1.000
_cell.angle_alpha   90.00
_cell.angle_beta   90.00
_cell.angle_gamma   90.00
#
_symmetry.space_group_name_H-M   'P 1'
#
loop_
_entity.id
_entity.type
_entity.pdbx_description
1 polymer ?
#
loop_
_entity_poly.entity_id
_entity_poly.type
_entity_poly.pdbx_seq_one_letter_code
_entity_poly.pdbx_strand_id
1 'polypeptide(L)'
;MEGEIESCGVDVADATAGDVEDIATVGHPVFGPTETRTLALQQAIAEHCVADLEKTDPFGLHPVIESCLAADAHQVFFGTWPQKLSCLTPAYELYLRMIDGGEEAVEAVLDHPMVLSIKPRTSSKKPALLAVRIVTRPDHPDDHKTASDYSAMLQCAEKDGVSASRFLDWATRATLRGCRKALSKMRRANKSAAEEDVADAASENSEEHQKSLGATEIEGPGAIGSVAPACLRLVVTDGDEKQEVHFPLMPGIVDELQEFFDASPRASPVEFLLGIAARLDRPQPGY
;
A
#
# COMPACT_ATOMS: atom_id res chain seq x y z
N MET A 1 40.80 13.00 -37.16
CA MET A 1 41.34 12.66 -35.83
C MET A 1 40.85 11.26 -35.54
N GLU A 2 41.65 10.28 -35.95
CA GLU A 2 41.38 8.85 -35.78
C GLU A 2 41.91 8.46 -34.40
N GLY A 3 41.00 8.04 -33.51
CA GLY A 3 41.35 7.65 -32.15
C GLY A 3 41.46 6.13 -32.08
N GLU A 4 42.68 5.65 -31.86
CA GLU A 4 42.99 4.25 -31.56
C GLU A 4 42.31 3.83 -30.24
N ILE A 5 41.66 2.68 -30.25
CA ILE A 5 41.03 2.08 -29.07
C ILE A 5 41.99 1.02 -28.54
N GLU A 6 42.71 1.34 -27.47
CA GLU A 6 43.55 0.42 -26.72
C GLU A 6 42.66 -0.62 -25.99
N SER A 7 42.87 -1.89 -26.33
CA SER A 7 42.18 -3.04 -25.75
C SER A 7 42.94 -3.53 -24.52
N CYS A 8 42.39 -3.34 -23.32
CA CYS A 8 42.90 -3.97 -22.10
C CYS A 8 42.52 -5.46 -22.09
N GLY A 9 43.52 -6.32 -22.32
CA GLY A 9 43.42 -7.76 -22.06
C GLY A 9 43.31 -8.02 -20.56
N VAL A 10 42.31 -8.81 -20.17
CA VAL A 10 42.17 -9.32 -18.80
C VAL A 10 42.63 -10.77 -18.83
N ASP A 11 43.76 -11.04 -18.18
CA ASP A 11 44.27 -12.38 -17.92
C ASP A 11 43.29 -13.15 -17.02
N VAL A 12 42.75 -14.25 -17.55
CA VAL A 12 41.93 -15.19 -16.80
C VAL A 12 42.88 -16.12 -16.04
N ALA A 13 42.96 -15.92 -14.72
CA ALA A 13 43.70 -16.79 -13.84
C ALA A 13 43.00 -18.16 -13.73
N ASP A 14 43.76 -19.19 -14.12
CA ASP A 14 43.44 -20.60 -14.03
C ASP A 14 43.38 -21.03 -12.55
N ALA A 15 42.17 -21.29 -12.04
CA ALA A 15 41.94 -21.74 -10.68
C ALA A 15 42.04 -23.27 -10.63
N THR A 16 43.15 -23.71 -10.04
CA THR A 16 43.53 -25.09 -9.72
C THR A 16 42.42 -25.91 -9.06
N ALA A 17 42.22 -27.12 -9.60
CA ALA A 17 41.44 -28.20 -9.02
C ALA A 17 41.95 -28.56 -7.62
N GLY A 18 41.10 -28.38 -6.61
CA GLY A 18 41.31 -28.89 -5.26
C GLY A 18 40.65 -30.25 -5.09
N ASP A 19 41.42 -31.19 -4.55
CA ASP A 19 41.05 -32.56 -4.24
C ASP A 19 39.73 -32.68 -3.46
N VAL A 20 38.84 -33.51 -3.97
CA VAL A 20 37.59 -33.91 -3.32
C VAL A 20 37.90 -35.12 -2.44
N GLU A 21 37.99 -34.89 -1.13
CA GLU A 21 38.13 -35.96 -0.15
C GLU A 21 36.85 -36.81 -0.04
N ASP A 22 37.07 -38.11 0.13
CA ASP A 22 36.10 -39.18 0.30
C ASP A 22 34.98 -38.84 1.31
N ILE A 23 33.78 -38.63 0.78
CA ILE A 23 32.56 -38.55 1.60
C ILE A 23 32.13 -39.98 1.91
N ALA A 24 32.26 -40.34 3.18
CA ALA A 24 31.77 -41.57 3.76
C ALA A 24 30.33 -41.88 3.33
N THR A 25 30.13 -43.10 2.84
CA THR A 25 28.82 -43.70 2.53
C THR A 25 27.97 -43.80 3.80
N VAL A 26 27.24 -42.73 4.12
CA VAL A 26 26.20 -42.74 5.15
C VAL A 26 25.04 -43.57 4.62
N GLY A 27 24.70 -44.65 5.34
CA GLY A 27 23.65 -45.58 4.98
C GLY A 27 22.34 -44.87 4.64
N HIS A 28 21.79 -45.20 3.48
CA HIS A 28 20.48 -44.73 3.05
C HIS A 28 19.43 -45.10 4.11
N PRO A 29 18.73 -44.13 4.73
CA PRO A 29 17.52 -44.43 5.46
C PRO A 29 16.54 -45.09 4.49
N VAL A 30 16.10 -46.29 4.83
CA VAL A 30 15.03 -46.99 4.11
C VAL A 30 13.74 -46.23 4.39
N PHE A 31 13.44 -45.26 3.52
CA PHE A 31 12.19 -44.52 3.56
C PHE A 31 11.04 -45.44 3.14
N GLY A 32 10.12 -45.70 4.10
CA GLY A 32 8.94 -46.51 3.86
C GLY A 32 7.90 -45.78 2.98
N PRO A 33 6.93 -46.51 2.39
CA PRO A 33 5.93 -46.00 1.44
C PRO A 33 4.94 -44.95 1.99
N THR A 34 5.11 -44.50 3.23
CA THR A 34 4.31 -43.43 3.85
C THR A 34 4.78 -42.01 3.48
N GLU A 35 6.04 -41.81 3.09
CA GLU A 35 6.53 -40.45 2.77
C GLU A 35 6.12 -39.92 1.40
N THR A 36 5.96 -40.81 0.41
CA THR A 36 5.44 -40.43 -0.92
C THR A 36 4.04 -39.82 -0.84
N ARG A 37 3.26 -40.14 0.20
CA ARG A 37 1.92 -39.60 0.40
C ARG A 37 1.94 -38.18 0.97
N THR A 38 2.93 -37.85 1.81
CA THR A 38 3.06 -36.52 2.41
C THR A 38 3.49 -35.49 1.36
N LEU A 39 4.41 -35.86 0.46
CA LEU A 39 4.85 -34.98 -0.64
C LEU A 39 3.72 -34.70 -1.63
N ALA A 40 2.94 -35.72 -2.02
CA ALA A 40 1.81 -35.52 -2.93
C ALA A 40 0.72 -34.61 -2.31
N LEU A 41 0.51 -34.70 -0.99
CA LEU A 41 -0.49 -33.88 -0.30
C LEU A 41 0.01 -32.45 -0.09
N GLN A 42 1.30 -32.26 0.21
CA GLN A 42 1.92 -30.93 0.24
C GLN A 42 1.90 -30.26 -1.14
N GLN A 43 2.16 -31.01 -2.21
CA GLN A 43 2.10 -30.51 -3.57
C GLN A 43 0.67 -30.15 -3.98
N ALA A 44 -0.32 -30.98 -3.64
CA ALA A 44 -1.74 -30.67 -3.89
C ALA A 44 -2.22 -29.45 -3.10
N ILE A 45 -1.78 -29.25 -1.84
CA ILE A 45 -2.09 -28.04 -1.07
C ILE A 45 -1.43 -26.82 -1.73
N ALA A 46 -0.18 -26.92 -2.17
CA ALA A 46 0.50 -25.83 -2.86
C ALA A 46 -0.21 -25.45 -4.17
N GLU A 47 -0.61 -26.45 -4.98
CA GLU A 47 -1.35 -26.23 -6.23
C GLU A 47 -2.72 -25.58 -5.99
N HIS A 48 -3.44 -25.99 -4.93
CA HIS A 48 -4.75 -25.41 -4.61
C HIS A 48 -4.65 -23.98 -4.04
N CYS A 49 -3.59 -23.68 -3.28
CA CYS A 49 -3.33 -22.33 -2.78
C CYS A 49 -2.94 -21.35 -3.91
N VAL A 50 -2.23 -21.81 -4.93
CA VAL A 50 -1.86 -20.96 -6.09
C VAL A 50 -3.08 -20.65 -6.96
N ALA A 51 -3.99 -21.61 -7.15
CA ALA A 51 -5.18 -21.43 -7.99
C ALA A 51 -6.20 -20.41 -7.41
N ASP A 52 -6.26 -20.27 -6.09
CA ASP A 52 -7.14 -19.26 -5.46
C ASP A 52 -6.51 -17.85 -5.51
N LEU A 53 -5.18 -17.74 -5.51
CA LEU A 53 -4.48 -16.46 -5.65
C LEU A 53 -4.68 -15.83 -7.05
N GLU A 54 -4.66 -16.63 -8.12
CA GLU A 54 -4.86 -16.13 -9.49
C GLU A 54 -6.26 -15.56 -9.74
N LYS A 55 -7.29 -15.99 -8.98
CA LYS A 55 -8.63 -15.40 -9.06
C LYS A 55 -8.76 -14.09 -8.29
N THR A 56 -7.88 -13.83 -7.34
CA THR A 56 -7.98 -12.67 -6.43
C THR A 56 -7.24 -11.42 -6.90
N ASP A 57 -6.46 -11.50 -7.98
CA ASP A 57 -5.67 -10.36 -8.47
C ASP A 57 -6.08 -9.95 -9.90
N PRO A 58 -7.26 -9.33 -10.07
CA PRO A 58 -7.77 -8.94 -11.41
C PRO A 58 -6.87 -7.92 -12.12
N PHE A 59 -5.98 -7.24 -11.39
CA PHE A 59 -5.12 -6.18 -11.89
C PHE A 59 -3.66 -6.64 -12.10
N GLY A 60 -3.31 -7.86 -11.67
CA GLY A 60 -1.94 -8.37 -11.66
C GLY A 60 -0.99 -7.51 -10.81
N LEU A 61 -1.48 -7.00 -9.68
CA LEU A 61 -0.75 -6.14 -8.75
C LEU A 61 0.27 -6.91 -7.91
N HIS A 62 -0.06 -8.14 -7.49
CA HIS A 62 0.76 -8.94 -6.58
C HIS A 62 2.22 -9.11 -7.07
N PRO A 63 2.49 -9.59 -8.30
CA PRO A 63 3.88 -9.76 -8.76
C PRO A 63 4.63 -8.42 -8.85
N VAL A 64 3.93 -7.32 -9.13
CA VAL A 64 4.54 -5.98 -9.22
C VAL A 64 4.83 -5.42 -7.83
N ILE A 65 3.94 -5.66 -6.85
CA ILE A 65 4.17 -5.32 -5.44
C ILE A 65 5.38 -6.09 -4.90
N GLU A 66 5.47 -7.39 -5.16
CA GLU A 66 6.64 -8.21 -4.77
C GLU A 66 7.92 -7.67 -5.40
N SER A 67 7.89 -7.31 -6.69
CA SER A 67 9.02 -6.69 -7.37
C SER A 67 9.40 -5.34 -6.75
N CYS A 68 8.43 -4.55 -6.28
CA CYS A 68 8.68 -3.30 -5.55
C CYS A 68 9.32 -3.58 -4.18
N LEU A 69 8.87 -4.59 -3.46
CA LEU A 69 9.38 -4.95 -2.13
C LEU A 69 10.78 -5.57 -2.20
N ALA A 70 11.08 -6.30 -3.28
CA ALA A 70 12.40 -6.86 -3.56
C ALA A 70 13.44 -5.80 -3.97
N ALA A 71 13.00 -4.61 -4.38
CA ALA A 71 13.90 -3.52 -4.71
C ALA A 71 14.63 -3.00 -3.45
N ASP A 72 15.94 -2.80 -3.59
CA ASP A 72 16.78 -2.31 -2.51
C ASP A 72 16.48 -0.81 -2.24
N ALA A 73 15.77 -0.55 -1.14
CA ALA A 73 15.42 0.78 -0.70
C ALA A 73 16.66 1.67 -0.49
N HIS A 74 17.78 1.10 -0.02
CA HIS A 74 19.00 1.84 0.24
C HIS A 74 19.61 2.39 -1.06
N GLN A 75 19.50 1.64 -2.15
CA GLN A 75 19.97 2.08 -3.47
C GLN A 75 19.18 3.27 -4.02
N VAL A 76 17.91 3.44 -3.66
CA VAL A 76 17.10 4.59 -4.12
C VAL A 76 17.59 5.91 -3.52
N PHE A 77 18.04 5.90 -2.27
CA PHE A 77 18.50 7.11 -1.59
C PHE A 77 19.99 7.36 -1.81
N PHE A 78 20.81 6.33 -1.70
CA PHE A 78 22.27 6.45 -1.63
C PHE A 78 23.01 5.92 -2.86
N GLY A 79 22.32 5.28 -3.80
CA GLY A 79 22.92 4.74 -5.02
C GLY A 79 23.39 5.80 -6.02
N THR A 80 24.08 5.35 -7.05
CA THR A 80 24.35 6.17 -8.25
C THR A 80 23.05 6.46 -8.99
N TRP A 81 23.01 7.53 -9.80
CA TRP A 81 21.78 7.90 -10.53
C TRP A 81 21.15 6.73 -11.32
N PRO A 82 21.91 5.92 -12.09
CA PRO A 82 21.36 4.75 -12.76
C PRO A 82 20.76 3.70 -11.81
N GLN A 83 21.39 3.44 -10.66
CA GLN A 83 20.87 2.52 -9.64
C GLN A 83 19.56 3.03 -9.03
N LYS A 84 19.48 4.33 -8.74
CA LYS A 84 18.24 4.94 -8.26
C LYS A 84 17.11 4.74 -9.25
N LEU A 85 17.39 4.94 -10.54
CA LEU A 85 16.40 4.77 -11.61
C LEU A 85 15.98 3.32 -11.83
N SER A 86 16.90 2.35 -11.73
CA SER A 86 16.55 0.93 -11.83
C SER A 86 15.59 0.51 -10.72
N CYS A 87 15.82 0.98 -9.49
CA CYS A 87 14.91 0.70 -8.36
C CYS A 87 13.53 1.34 -8.52
N LEU A 88 13.41 2.45 -9.27
CA LEU A 88 12.13 3.12 -9.52
C LEU A 88 11.30 2.48 -10.64
N THR A 89 11.89 1.58 -11.43
CA THR A 89 11.18 0.90 -12.53
C THR A 89 9.96 0.10 -12.04
N PRO A 90 10.07 -0.78 -11.02
CA PRO A 90 8.89 -1.49 -10.50
C PRO A 90 7.87 -0.54 -9.88
N ALA A 91 8.29 0.55 -9.23
CA ALA A 91 7.36 1.57 -8.73
C ALA A 91 6.55 2.22 -9.86
N TYR A 92 7.19 2.49 -11.00
CA TYR A 92 6.49 3.07 -12.14
C TYR A 92 5.50 2.09 -12.76
N GLU A 93 5.87 0.82 -12.90
CA GLU A 93 4.94 -0.23 -13.35
C GLU A 93 3.73 -0.35 -12.43
N LEU A 94 3.96 -0.40 -11.10
CA LEU A 94 2.88 -0.46 -10.11
C LEU A 94 1.96 0.77 -10.22
N TYR A 95 2.54 1.94 -10.43
CA TYR A 95 1.80 3.17 -10.63
C TYR A 95 0.88 3.11 -11.86
N LEU A 96 1.37 2.61 -13.00
CA LEU A 96 0.55 2.46 -14.21
C LEU A 96 -0.62 1.49 -13.97
N ARG A 97 -0.38 0.33 -13.31
CA ARG A 97 -1.45 -0.62 -12.95
C ARG A 97 -2.52 0.00 -12.05
N MET A 98 -2.12 0.82 -11.08
CA MET A 98 -3.06 1.54 -10.21
C MET A 98 -3.89 2.58 -10.96
N ILE A 99 -3.31 3.24 -11.98
CA ILE A 99 -4.08 4.18 -12.82
C ILE A 99 -5.06 3.43 -13.71
N ASP A 100 -4.63 2.33 -14.33
CA ASP A 100 -5.46 1.52 -15.22
C ASP A 100 -6.63 0.85 -14.48
N GLY A 101 -6.39 0.36 -13.26
CA GLY A 101 -7.41 -0.27 -12.42
C GLY A 101 -8.23 0.68 -11.53
N GLY A 102 -7.92 1.98 -11.55
CA GLY A 102 -8.67 3.00 -10.80
C GLY A 102 -8.59 2.86 -9.28
N GLU A 103 -9.68 3.25 -8.59
CA GLU A 103 -9.73 3.28 -7.12
C GLU A 103 -9.63 1.88 -6.50
N GLU A 104 -10.27 0.88 -7.10
CA GLU A 104 -10.23 -0.51 -6.64
C GLU A 104 -8.81 -1.08 -6.61
N ALA A 105 -8.01 -0.80 -7.64
CA ALA A 105 -6.61 -1.23 -7.69
C ALA A 105 -5.76 -0.53 -6.61
N VAL A 106 -6.01 0.76 -6.36
CA VAL A 106 -5.31 1.50 -5.30
C VAL A 106 -5.66 0.95 -3.92
N GLU A 107 -6.94 0.64 -3.67
CA GLU A 107 -7.38 0.01 -2.42
C GLU A 107 -6.77 -1.38 -2.23
N ALA A 108 -6.74 -2.21 -3.28
CA ALA A 108 -6.09 -3.51 -3.25
C ALA A 108 -4.60 -3.42 -2.89
N VAL A 109 -3.88 -2.42 -3.41
CA VAL A 109 -2.48 -2.16 -3.00
C VAL A 109 -2.39 -1.72 -1.54
N LEU A 110 -3.30 -0.86 -1.07
CA LEU A 110 -3.31 -0.37 0.31
C LEU A 110 -3.63 -1.47 1.33
N ASP A 111 -4.45 -2.44 0.97
CA ASP A 111 -4.85 -3.57 1.81
C ASP A 111 -3.84 -4.72 1.79
N HIS A 112 -2.84 -4.65 0.91
CA HIS A 112 -1.78 -5.65 0.86
C HIS A 112 -1.01 -5.72 2.20
N PRO A 113 -0.83 -6.91 2.82
CA PRO A 113 -0.28 -7.04 4.18
C PRO A 113 1.06 -6.34 4.40
N MET A 114 1.97 -6.42 3.42
CA MET A 114 3.28 -5.76 3.50
C MET A 114 3.17 -4.24 3.38
N VAL A 115 2.18 -3.71 2.67
CA VAL A 115 1.96 -2.27 2.48
C VAL A 115 1.33 -1.65 3.72
N LEU A 116 0.45 -2.38 4.41
CA LEU A 116 -0.15 -1.97 5.70
C LEU A 116 0.90 -1.67 6.78
N SER A 117 2.07 -2.31 6.71
CA SER A 117 3.18 -2.08 7.65
C SER A 117 3.90 -0.73 7.44
N ILE A 118 3.73 -0.09 6.28
CA ILE A 118 4.45 1.13 5.90
C ILE A 118 3.81 2.34 6.58
N LYS A 119 4.60 3.03 7.43
CA LYS A 119 4.20 4.25 8.12
C LYS A 119 4.89 5.49 7.53
N PRO A 120 4.22 6.66 7.48
CA PRO A 120 2.79 6.86 7.73
C PRO A 120 1.95 6.37 6.54
N ARG A 121 0.72 5.90 6.81
CA ARG A 121 -0.22 5.41 5.79
C ARG A 121 -0.39 6.46 4.69
N THR A 122 -0.23 6.03 3.44
CA THR A 122 -0.34 6.93 2.29
C THR A 122 -1.81 7.08 1.89
N SER A 123 -2.22 8.28 1.48
CA SER A 123 -3.58 8.52 0.99
C SER A 123 -3.78 7.84 -0.37
N SER A 124 -4.96 7.22 -0.56
CA SER A 124 -5.42 6.67 -1.85
C SER A 124 -5.38 7.70 -2.99
N LYS A 125 -5.56 8.99 -2.67
CA LYS A 125 -5.53 10.10 -3.64
C LYS A 125 -4.15 10.36 -4.26
N LYS A 126 -3.09 9.68 -3.79
CA LYS A 126 -1.71 9.89 -4.25
C LYS A 126 -1.06 8.57 -4.71
N PRO A 127 -1.57 7.91 -5.75
CA PRO A 127 -1.09 6.59 -6.19
C PRO A 127 0.40 6.60 -6.57
N ALA A 128 0.89 7.63 -7.26
CA ALA A 128 2.32 7.73 -7.59
C ALA A 128 3.23 7.79 -6.36
N LEU A 129 2.78 8.46 -5.28
CA LEU A 129 3.55 8.52 -4.04
C LEU A 129 3.49 7.20 -3.28
N LEU A 130 2.34 6.52 -3.32
CA LEU A 130 2.17 5.19 -2.74
C LEU A 130 3.16 4.20 -3.39
N ALA A 131 3.22 4.17 -4.73
CA ALA A 131 4.13 3.28 -5.45
C ALA A 131 5.60 3.50 -5.08
N VAL A 132 6.04 4.77 -5.04
CA VAL A 132 7.42 5.10 -4.63
C VAL A 132 7.67 4.68 -3.19
N ARG A 133 6.73 4.91 -2.26
CA ARG A 133 6.91 4.56 -0.84
C ARG A 133 7.02 3.06 -0.59
N ILE A 134 6.35 2.24 -1.40
CA ILE A 134 6.46 0.78 -1.31
C ILE A 134 7.90 0.34 -1.61
N VAL A 135 8.51 0.92 -2.64
CA VAL A 135 9.93 0.67 -2.97
C VAL A 135 10.87 1.28 -1.93
N THR A 136 10.66 2.54 -1.59
CA THR A 136 11.66 3.29 -0.82
C THR A 136 11.59 3.10 0.68
N ARG A 137 10.43 2.73 1.24
CA ARG A 137 10.24 2.53 2.69
C ARG A 137 10.93 3.61 3.54
N PRO A 138 10.58 4.89 3.35
CA PRO A 138 11.29 6.01 3.96
C PRO A 138 11.07 6.02 5.47
N ASP A 139 12.15 5.92 6.25
CA ASP A 139 12.12 5.98 7.70
C ASP A 139 12.34 7.41 8.23
N HIS A 140 13.06 8.25 7.48
CA HIS A 140 13.37 9.62 7.88
C HIS A 140 12.51 10.68 7.17
N PRO A 141 12.26 11.85 7.80
CA PRO A 141 11.50 12.94 7.19
C PRO A 141 12.08 13.45 5.86
N ASP A 142 13.40 13.48 5.71
CA ASP A 142 14.06 13.90 4.47
C ASP A 142 13.85 12.90 3.32
N ASP A 143 13.72 11.62 3.66
CA ASP A 143 13.43 10.56 2.69
C ASP A 143 12.00 10.68 2.16
N HIS A 144 11.04 11.12 2.98
CA HIS A 144 9.67 11.39 2.53
C HIS A 144 9.63 12.51 1.49
N LYS A 145 10.44 13.56 1.66
CA LYS A 145 10.55 14.65 0.68
C LYS A 145 11.11 14.12 -0.64
N THR A 146 12.14 13.28 -0.57
CA THR A 146 12.75 12.66 -1.74
C THR A 146 11.78 11.72 -2.46
N ALA A 147 11.00 10.92 -1.71
CA ALA A 147 9.94 10.08 -2.28
C ALA A 147 8.86 10.91 -3.00
N SER A 148 8.49 12.06 -2.44
CA SER A 148 7.60 13.02 -3.08
C SER A 148 8.18 13.56 -4.39
N ASP A 149 9.47 13.91 -4.41
CA ASP A 149 10.16 14.37 -5.63
C ASP A 149 10.20 13.28 -6.72
N TYR A 150 10.41 11.99 -6.36
CA TYR A 150 10.32 10.88 -7.31
C TYR A 150 8.89 10.63 -7.79
N SER A 151 7.88 10.78 -6.94
CA SER A 151 6.48 10.64 -7.38
C SER A 151 6.11 11.64 -8.49
N ALA A 152 6.73 12.82 -8.49
CA ALA A 152 6.59 13.81 -9.55
C ALA A 152 7.25 13.36 -10.87
N MET A 153 8.34 12.58 -10.81
CA MET A 153 8.95 11.99 -12.00
C MET A 153 8.05 10.93 -12.63
N LEU A 154 7.47 10.04 -11.81
CA LEU A 154 6.53 9.01 -12.28
C LEU A 154 5.29 9.63 -12.94
N GLN A 155 4.69 10.65 -12.33
CA GLN A 155 3.56 11.40 -12.92
C GLN A 155 3.94 12.08 -14.24
N CYS A 156 5.16 12.62 -14.35
CA CYS A 156 5.63 13.24 -15.59
C CYS A 156 5.80 12.20 -16.70
N ALA A 157 6.33 11.01 -16.38
CA ALA A 157 6.48 9.92 -17.35
C ALA A 157 5.12 9.42 -17.86
N GLU A 158 4.13 9.27 -16.98
CA GLU A 158 2.75 8.91 -17.38
C GLU A 158 2.13 9.96 -18.29
N LYS A 159 2.28 11.26 -17.98
CA LYS A 159 1.79 12.34 -18.84
C LYS A 159 2.46 12.39 -20.21
N ASP A 160 3.73 11.97 -20.29
CA ASP A 160 4.48 11.84 -21.54
C ASP A 160 4.15 10.52 -22.29
N GLY A 161 3.28 9.66 -21.74
CA GLY A 161 2.88 8.39 -22.37
C GLY A 161 3.99 7.35 -22.42
N VAL A 162 4.91 7.37 -21.44
CA VAL A 162 6.04 6.45 -21.38
C VAL A 162 5.58 5.07 -20.93
N SER A 163 5.96 4.00 -21.63
CA SER A 163 5.70 2.63 -21.17
C SER A 163 6.66 2.23 -20.05
N ALA A 164 6.26 1.30 -19.18
CA ALA A 164 7.11 0.78 -18.10
C ALA A 164 8.50 0.31 -18.62
N SER A 165 8.54 -0.39 -19.75
CA SER A 165 9.77 -0.87 -20.40
C SER A 165 10.71 0.25 -20.88
N ARG A 166 10.20 1.45 -21.15
CA ARG A 166 10.98 2.61 -21.62
C ARG A 166 11.26 3.64 -20.53
N PHE A 167 10.76 3.41 -19.32
CA PHE A 167 10.90 4.34 -18.21
C PHE A 167 12.36 4.66 -17.89
N LEU A 168 13.21 3.64 -17.80
CA LEU A 168 14.62 3.82 -17.46
C LEU A 168 15.32 4.74 -18.46
N ASP A 169 15.19 4.45 -19.76
CA ASP A 169 15.77 5.26 -20.84
C ASP A 169 15.23 6.70 -20.83
N TRP A 170 13.93 6.89 -20.63
CA TRP A 170 13.34 8.23 -20.48
C TRP A 170 13.88 8.96 -19.25
N ALA A 171 13.97 8.29 -18.10
CA ALA A 171 14.36 8.89 -16.83
C ALA A 171 15.83 9.31 -16.79
N THR A 172 16.71 8.67 -17.59
CA THR A 172 18.11 9.13 -17.74
C THR A 172 18.23 10.51 -18.35
N ARG A 173 17.27 10.91 -19.20
CA ARG A 173 17.23 12.22 -19.88
C ARG A 173 16.44 13.27 -19.09
N ALA A 174 15.53 12.82 -18.23
CA ALA A 174 14.70 13.68 -17.40
C ALA A 174 15.45 14.18 -16.16
N THR A 175 14.98 15.30 -15.59
CA THR A 175 15.49 15.82 -14.31
C THR A 175 14.34 16.02 -13.35
N LEU A 176 14.54 15.72 -12.05
CA LEU A 176 13.52 15.92 -11.00
C LEU A 176 13.01 17.37 -10.96
N ARG A 177 13.89 18.34 -11.17
CA ARG A 177 13.51 19.77 -11.25
C ARG A 177 12.61 20.05 -12.45
N GLY A 178 12.91 19.46 -13.61
CA GLY A 178 12.08 19.56 -14.82
C GLY A 178 10.68 19.01 -14.60
N CYS A 179 10.58 17.76 -14.11
CA CYS A 179 9.30 17.09 -13.86
C CYS A 179 8.42 17.87 -12.88
N ARG A 180 8.98 18.36 -11.76
CA ARG A 180 8.23 19.18 -10.79
C ARG A 180 7.73 20.50 -11.38
N LYS A 181 8.54 21.16 -12.19
CA LYS A 181 8.15 22.41 -12.87
C LYS A 181 7.01 22.15 -13.86
N ALA A 182 7.10 21.06 -14.63
CA ALA A 182 6.07 20.65 -15.57
C ALA A 182 4.73 20.37 -14.87
N LEU A 183 4.73 19.56 -13.81
CA LEU A 183 3.53 19.26 -13.03
C LEU A 183 2.94 20.50 -12.35
N SER A 184 3.79 21.38 -11.81
CA SER A 184 3.32 22.64 -11.21
C SER A 184 2.62 23.53 -12.25
N LYS A 185 3.18 23.63 -13.47
CA LYS A 185 2.55 24.34 -14.58
C LYS A 185 1.20 23.72 -14.96
N MET A 186 1.14 22.39 -15.08
CA MET A 186 -0.10 21.67 -15.39
C MET A 186 -1.18 21.89 -14.32
N ARG A 187 -0.83 21.77 -13.03
CA ARG A 187 -1.78 22.00 -11.93
C ARG A 187 -2.32 23.42 -11.91
N ARG A 188 -1.48 24.43 -12.22
CA ARG A 188 -1.94 25.82 -12.34
C ARG A 188 -2.90 26.01 -13.50
N ALA A 189 -2.61 25.40 -14.65
CA ALA A 189 -3.49 25.45 -15.83
C ALA A 189 -4.84 24.76 -15.57
N ASN A 190 -4.84 23.60 -14.91
CA ASN A 190 -6.08 22.91 -14.55
C ASN A 190 -6.89 23.68 -13.52
N LYS A 191 -6.22 24.37 -12.59
CA LYS A 191 -6.89 25.22 -11.60
C LYS A 191 -7.56 26.42 -12.26
N SER A 192 -6.89 27.11 -13.19
CA SER A 192 -7.49 28.23 -13.90
C SER A 192 -8.68 27.81 -14.77
N ALA A 193 -8.60 26.65 -15.44
CA ALA A 193 -9.73 26.12 -16.20
C ALA A 193 -10.94 25.81 -15.32
N ALA A 194 -10.73 25.19 -14.14
CA ALA A 194 -11.80 24.90 -13.21
C ALA A 194 -12.44 26.16 -12.59
N GLU A 195 -11.68 27.25 -12.42
CA GLU A 195 -12.22 28.52 -11.93
C GLU A 195 -13.08 29.23 -12.99
N GLU A 196 -12.74 29.10 -14.27
CA GLU A 196 -13.55 29.62 -15.39
C GLU A 196 -14.91 28.90 -15.47
N ASP A 197 -14.92 27.56 -15.39
CA ASP A 197 -16.16 26.76 -15.44
C ASP A 197 -17.13 27.10 -14.28
N VAL A 198 -16.60 27.39 -13.09
CA VAL A 198 -17.43 27.74 -11.92
C VAL A 198 -17.97 29.18 -12.03
N ALA A 199 -17.22 30.09 -12.63
CA ALA A 199 -17.66 31.47 -12.83
C ALA A 199 -18.85 31.55 -13.81
N ASP A 200 -18.83 30.74 -14.88
CA ASP A 200 -19.92 30.68 -15.84
C ASP A 200 -21.20 30.09 -15.22
N ALA A 201 -21.07 29.00 -14.47
CA ALA A 201 -22.21 28.36 -13.78
C ALA A 201 -22.83 29.24 -12.67
N ALA A 202 -22.03 30.11 -12.03
CA ALA A 202 -22.55 31.05 -11.03
C ALA A 202 -23.34 32.21 -11.67
N SER A 203 -23.07 32.56 -12.93
CA SER A 203 -23.79 33.63 -13.63
C SER A 203 -25.23 33.23 -13.99
N GLU A 204 -25.49 31.95 -14.27
CA GLU A 204 -26.81 31.45 -14.67
C GLU A 204 -27.78 31.28 -13.49
N ASN A 205 -27.28 31.04 -12.26
CA ASN A 205 -28.14 30.84 -11.07
C ASN A 205 -28.53 32.13 -10.34
N SER A 206 -27.99 33.30 -10.74
CA SER A 206 -28.20 34.55 -10.02
C SER A 206 -29.50 35.29 -10.36
N GLU A 207 -30.26 34.85 -11.38
CA GLU A 207 -31.53 35.49 -11.75
C GLU A 207 -32.78 34.88 -11.07
N GLU A 208 -32.74 33.65 -10.56
CA GLU A 208 -33.95 32.95 -10.10
C GLU A 208 -34.22 33.03 -8.58
N HIS A 209 -33.22 33.39 -7.75
CA HIS A 209 -33.34 33.27 -6.28
C HIS A 209 -33.68 34.54 -5.49
N GLN A 210 -34.04 35.66 -6.13
CA GLN A 210 -34.39 36.91 -5.42
C GLN A 210 -35.80 36.96 -4.79
N LYS A 211 -36.57 35.87 -4.73
CA LYS A 211 -37.99 35.93 -4.33
C LYS A 211 -38.40 35.23 -3.03
N SER A 212 -37.49 34.70 -2.21
CA SER A 212 -37.89 33.99 -0.99
C SER A 212 -36.85 34.04 0.14
N LEU A 213 -36.91 35.08 0.97
CA LEU A 213 -36.30 35.04 2.31
C LEU A 213 -37.32 35.57 3.33
N GLY A 214 -38.08 34.63 3.89
CA GLY A 214 -38.85 34.82 5.13
C GLY A 214 -37.98 34.40 6.31
N ALA A 215 -37.89 35.27 7.31
CA ALA A 215 -37.10 35.08 8.52
C ALA A 215 -37.65 33.96 9.41
N THR A 216 -36.77 33.05 9.86
CA THR A 216 -37.04 32.20 11.02
C THR A 216 -35.85 32.24 11.97
N GLU A 217 -36.13 32.84 13.12
CA GLU A 217 -35.32 32.96 14.32
C GLU A 217 -35.53 31.68 15.16
N ILE A 218 -34.46 31.01 15.59
CA ILE A 218 -34.55 29.85 16.51
C ILE A 218 -33.56 30.08 17.66
N GLU A 219 -34.12 30.30 18.85
CA GLU A 219 -33.42 30.41 20.14
C GLU A 219 -33.34 29.05 20.88
N GLY A 220 -32.13 28.69 21.35
CA GLY A 220 -31.78 27.94 22.58
C GLY A 220 -32.46 26.60 22.95
N PRO A 221 -32.26 26.09 24.18
CA PRO A 221 -31.01 25.78 24.91
C PRO A 221 -31.02 24.32 25.48
N GLY A 222 -29.94 23.85 26.15
CA GLY A 222 -30.08 22.71 27.08
C GLY A 222 -28.80 21.96 27.46
N ALA A 223 -28.32 22.19 28.69
CA ALA A 223 -27.27 21.41 29.34
C ALA A 223 -27.80 20.03 29.79
N ILE A 224 -27.02 18.97 29.57
CA ILE A 224 -27.34 17.60 29.99
C ILE A 224 -26.35 17.14 31.07
N GLY A 225 -26.90 16.61 32.16
CA GLY A 225 -26.19 16.18 33.35
C GLY A 225 -25.30 14.94 33.16
N SER A 226 -24.31 14.84 34.05
CA SER A 226 -23.32 13.77 34.14
C SER A 226 -23.97 12.45 34.60
N VAL A 227 -24.02 11.46 33.72
CA VAL A 227 -24.43 10.08 34.01
C VAL A 227 -23.16 9.25 34.18
N ALA A 228 -23.06 8.46 35.26
CA ALA A 228 -21.91 7.60 35.52
C ALA A 228 -21.76 6.54 34.40
N PRO A 229 -20.54 6.27 33.92
CA PRO A 229 -20.32 5.40 32.77
C PRO A 229 -20.69 3.95 33.10
N ALA A 230 -21.50 3.32 32.25
CA ALA A 230 -21.77 1.89 32.30
C ALA A 230 -20.48 1.12 31.96
N CYS A 231 -20.24 -0.03 32.59
CA CYS A 231 -19.11 -0.90 32.26
C CYS A 231 -19.63 -2.24 31.75
N LEU A 232 -19.08 -2.71 30.63
CA LEU A 232 -19.29 -4.07 30.13
C LEU A 232 -18.38 -5.02 30.91
N ARG A 233 -18.94 -6.12 31.42
CA ARG A 233 -18.20 -7.19 32.11
C ARG A 233 -18.15 -8.42 31.22
N LEU A 234 -16.95 -8.77 30.74
CA LEU A 234 -16.69 -10.00 30.00
C LEU A 234 -16.13 -11.04 30.96
N VAL A 235 -16.77 -12.21 31.03
CA VAL A 235 -16.32 -13.35 31.83
C VAL A 235 -15.86 -14.44 30.87
N VAL A 236 -14.58 -14.74 30.87
CA VAL A 236 -13.99 -15.83 30.09
C VAL A 236 -13.77 -17.01 31.02
N THR A 237 -14.36 -18.16 30.69
CA THR A 237 -14.18 -19.42 31.41
C THR A 237 -13.25 -20.32 30.61
N ASP A 238 -12.12 -20.72 31.19
CA ASP A 238 -11.26 -21.79 30.67
C ASP A 238 -11.20 -22.92 31.71
N GLY A 239 -11.91 -24.01 31.44
CA GLY A 239 -12.16 -25.06 32.42
C GLY A 239 -12.88 -24.52 33.68
N ASP A 240 -12.25 -24.70 34.85
CA ASP A 240 -12.74 -24.21 36.15
C ASP A 240 -12.27 -22.78 36.49
N GLU A 241 -11.35 -22.20 35.72
CA GLU A 241 -10.88 -20.83 35.94
C GLU A 241 -11.79 -19.80 35.26
N LYS A 242 -12.14 -18.75 36.01
CA LYS A 242 -12.93 -17.60 35.53
C LYS A 242 -12.06 -16.35 35.55
N GLN A 243 -11.83 -15.76 34.39
CA GLN A 243 -11.23 -14.43 34.28
C GLN A 243 -12.29 -13.40 33.92
N GLU A 244 -12.24 -12.25 34.59
CA GLU A 244 -13.18 -11.15 34.37
C GLU A 244 -12.43 -9.92 33.88
N VAL A 245 -12.90 -9.35 32.78
CA VAL A 245 -12.35 -8.12 32.21
C VAL A 245 -13.46 -7.08 32.13
N HIS A 246 -13.21 -5.90 32.70
CA HIS A 246 -14.13 -4.77 32.71
C HIS A 246 -13.73 -3.74 31.67
N PHE A 247 -14.67 -3.38 30.79
CA PHE A 247 -14.47 -2.35 29.78
C PHE A 247 -15.43 -1.18 30.05
N PRO A 248 -14.94 0.07 30.14
CA PRO A 248 -15.83 1.23 30.19
C PRO A 248 -16.59 1.36 28.86
N LEU A 249 -17.92 1.39 28.91
CA LEU A 249 -18.75 1.57 27.72
C LEU A 249 -18.75 3.04 27.34
N MET A 250 -18.17 3.34 26.19
CA MET A 250 -18.30 4.65 25.56
C MET A 250 -19.69 4.77 24.91
N PRO A 251 -20.31 5.97 24.92
CA PRO A 251 -21.57 6.19 24.21
C PRO A 251 -21.44 5.78 22.74
N GLY A 252 -22.37 4.97 22.22
CA GLY A 252 -22.39 4.48 20.84
C GLY A 252 -21.78 3.09 20.61
N ILE A 253 -20.95 2.58 21.54
CA ILE A 253 -20.31 1.26 21.35
C ILE A 253 -21.32 0.10 21.45
N VAL A 254 -22.42 0.31 22.20
CA VAL A 254 -23.47 -0.71 22.36
C VAL A 254 -24.20 -0.95 21.04
N ASP A 255 -24.48 0.11 20.29
CA ASP A 255 -25.16 0.02 18.99
C ASP A 255 -24.24 -0.66 17.95
N GLU A 256 -22.95 -0.34 17.95
CA GLU A 256 -21.97 -1.00 17.07
C GLU A 256 -21.76 -2.49 17.41
N LEU A 257 -21.77 -2.84 18.70
CA LEU A 257 -21.68 -4.23 19.14
C LEU A 257 -22.93 -5.01 18.77
N GLN A 258 -24.11 -4.40 18.91
CA GLN A 258 -25.37 -5.01 18.52
C GLN A 258 -25.43 -5.25 17.01
N GLU A 259 -25.01 -4.26 16.20
CA GLU A 259 -24.93 -4.40 14.74
C GLU A 259 -23.95 -5.51 14.33
N PHE A 260 -22.82 -5.66 15.03
CA PHE A 260 -21.89 -6.77 14.79
C PHE A 260 -22.51 -8.14 15.14
N PHE A 261 -23.25 -8.23 16.26
CA PHE A 261 -23.96 -9.45 16.64
C PHE A 261 -25.00 -9.85 15.59
N ASP A 262 -25.76 -8.88 15.09
CA ASP A 262 -26.79 -9.11 14.09
C ASP A 262 -26.19 -9.48 12.72
N ALA A 263 -25.01 -8.93 12.39
CA ALA A 263 -24.31 -9.21 11.14
C ALA A 263 -23.55 -10.56 11.14
N SER A 264 -23.27 -11.16 12.29
CA SER A 264 -22.46 -12.39 12.36
C SER A 264 -22.93 -13.37 13.45
N PRO A 265 -24.12 -13.97 13.30
CA PRO A 265 -24.72 -14.88 14.30
C PRO A 265 -23.97 -16.22 14.47
N ARG A 266 -22.91 -16.46 13.68
CA ARG A 266 -22.07 -17.68 13.74
C ARG A 266 -20.60 -17.41 14.08
N ALA A 267 -20.23 -16.16 14.38
CA ALA A 267 -18.85 -15.85 14.74
C ALA A 267 -18.44 -16.63 16.01
N SER A 268 -17.27 -17.23 15.96
CA SER A 268 -16.70 -17.86 17.16
C SER A 268 -16.37 -16.77 18.20
N PRO A 269 -16.39 -17.10 19.51
CA PRO A 269 -16.03 -16.14 20.56
C PRO A 269 -14.65 -15.47 20.36
N VAL A 270 -13.72 -16.17 19.69
CA VAL A 270 -12.38 -15.64 19.38
C VAL A 270 -12.43 -14.61 18.26
N GLU A 271 -13.16 -14.88 17.18
CA GLU A 271 -13.37 -13.90 16.10
C GLU A 271 -14.10 -12.65 16.59
N PHE A 272 -15.03 -12.82 17.53
CA PHE A 272 -15.71 -11.73 18.20
C PHE A 272 -14.73 -10.84 18.98
N LEU A 273 -13.89 -11.43 19.84
CA LEU A 273 -12.92 -10.67 20.64
C LEU A 273 -11.86 -9.98 19.76
N LEU A 274 -11.41 -10.65 18.70
CA LEU A 274 -10.49 -10.05 17.72
C LEU A 274 -11.14 -8.91 16.95
N GLY A 275 -12.42 -9.04 16.58
CA GLY A 275 -13.21 -7.99 15.95
C GLY A 275 -13.37 -6.74 16.83
N ILE A 276 -13.62 -6.93 18.13
CA ILE A 276 -13.70 -5.83 19.10
C ILE A 276 -12.33 -5.17 19.28
N ALA A 277 -11.27 -5.96 19.50
CA ALA A 277 -9.92 -5.44 19.69
C ALA A 277 -9.46 -4.62 18.47
N ALA A 278 -9.72 -5.12 17.26
CA ALA A 278 -9.37 -4.43 16.03
C ALA A 278 -10.17 -3.12 15.81
N ARG A 279 -11.39 -3.02 16.36
CA ARG A 279 -12.19 -1.78 16.31
C ARG A 279 -11.78 -0.78 17.38
N LEU A 280 -11.45 -1.24 18.58
CA LEU A 280 -10.95 -0.38 19.67
C LEU A 280 -9.57 0.22 19.34
N ASP A 281 -8.76 -0.45 18.53
CA ASP A 281 -7.45 0.04 18.09
C ASP A 281 -7.52 0.99 16.86
N ARG A 282 -8.74 1.28 16.34
CA ARG A 282 -8.89 2.29 15.29
C ARG A 282 -8.72 3.68 15.88
N PRO A 283 -7.83 4.53 15.32
CA PRO A 283 -7.73 5.92 15.73
C PRO A 283 -9.05 6.64 15.41
N GLN A 284 -9.73 7.11 16.46
CA GLN A 284 -10.99 7.83 16.31
C GLN A 284 -10.74 9.16 15.58
N PRO A 285 -11.49 9.47 14.51
CA PRO A 285 -11.37 10.74 13.83
C PRO A 285 -12.03 11.84 14.67
N GLY A 286 -11.21 12.59 15.40
CA GLY A 286 -11.61 13.85 16.03
C GLY A 286 -11.99 13.75 17.51
N TYR A 287 -10.97 13.85 18.36
CA TYR A 287 -11.01 14.47 19.68
C TYR A 287 -9.77 15.36 19.83
#